data_AF-A0A3Q8S6R9-F1
#
_entry.id   AF-A0A3Q8S6R9-F1
#
_cell.length_a   1.000
_cell.length_b   1.000
_cell.length_c   1.000
_cell.angle_alpha   90.00
_cell.angle_beta   90.00
_cell.angle_gamma   90.00
#
_symmetry.space_group_name_H-M   'P 1'
#
loop_
_entity.id
_entity.type
_entity.pdbx_description
1 polymer ?
#
loop_
_entity_poly.entity_id
_entity_poly.type
_entity_poly.pdbx_seq_one_letter_code
_entity_poly.pdbx_strand_id
1 'polypeptide(L)'
;MNNEAIDSIYSQVSIKDGKKVIENILLDVYFKPGISTKDIARRTLLPLPVVAAIKKEFIKAGIIEQGRGVKCTMRGTRLIEYTMGFGALDRDMYQRLMRGNWQPGGMEDLRKELDELMGKLEAIFAARPQVDVTIDQSSCTLETSMKRAVLALRNGVLIGRDIVCLGDDDLVSVSLAFLLKELYRQNPHKSNSRIHVFEIDKRIISYINYLAETEDLPIVCYEMDFRTQLPQELMHQFDCVFTDPPYTLPGMNLFLSRAIQLLKPDVGLPIFLSFAHKSPDFTLEMQRSITEMGLLVTSVLPRFNEYIGAEIIGNTSQMIVLQSTAEMRESIASEYKEAIYTGEVRRTIRSYQCKECHQIYQVGYKLPWQTIEQLKQDGCPNCRHSIFELIQKRGTSIKDKS
;
A
#
# COMPACT_ATOMS: atom_id res chain seq x y z
N MET A 1 8.87 24.08 8.85
CA MET A 1 8.94 25.48 8.41
C MET A 1 8.13 25.80 7.14
N ASN A 2 7.93 24.93 6.14
CA ASN A 2 7.10 25.28 4.95
C ASN A 2 5.72 24.61 4.84
N ASN A 3 5.42 23.53 5.59
CA ASN A 3 4.04 23.04 5.73
C ASN A 3 3.14 24.00 6.55
N GLU A 4 3.75 24.91 7.31
CA GLU A 4 3.07 25.94 8.11
C GLU A 4 2.06 26.76 7.31
N ALA A 5 2.33 27.00 6.02
CA ALA A 5 1.40 27.76 5.18
C ALA A 5 0.13 26.98 4.87
N ILE A 6 0.23 25.68 4.59
CA ILE A 6 -0.93 24.82 4.33
C ILE A 6 -1.69 24.58 5.64
N ASP A 7 -0.97 24.32 6.73
CA ASP A 7 -1.56 24.11 8.06
C ASP A 7 -2.28 25.38 8.55
N SER A 8 -1.69 26.56 8.35
CA SER A 8 -2.32 27.85 8.67
C SER A 8 -3.57 28.12 7.84
N ILE A 9 -3.61 27.71 6.57
CA ILE A 9 -4.82 27.87 5.74
C ILE A 9 -5.88 26.86 6.20
N TYR A 10 -5.47 25.63 6.50
CA TYR A 10 -6.37 24.60 7.01
C TYR A 10 -7.05 25.03 8.31
N SER A 11 -6.29 25.57 9.27
CA SER A 11 -6.84 26.07 10.53
C SER A 11 -7.79 27.26 10.34
N GLN A 12 -7.53 28.14 9.37
CA GLN A 12 -8.38 29.32 9.12
C GLN A 12 -9.69 28.99 8.42
N VAL A 13 -9.72 28.01 7.51
CA VAL A 13 -10.95 27.65 6.78
C VAL A 13 -11.76 26.56 7.50
N SER A 14 -11.13 25.78 8.39
CA SER A 14 -11.79 24.74 9.20
C SER A 14 -12.63 23.75 8.37
N ILE A 15 -12.07 23.28 7.26
CA ILE A 15 -12.73 22.31 6.38
C ILE A 15 -12.68 20.90 6.97
N LYS A 16 -13.77 20.15 6.82
CA LYS A 16 -13.89 18.78 7.36
C LYS A 16 -13.21 17.73 6.48
N ASP A 17 -12.94 18.05 5.22
CA ASP A 17 -12.35 17.17 4.21
C ASP A 17 -10.85 16.89 4.39
N GLY A 18 -10.22 17.52 5.40
CA GLY A 18 -8.79 17.36 5.71
C GLY A 18 -7.88 18.27 4.89
N LYS A 19 -6.59 18.33 5.29
CA LYS A 19 -5.59 19.23 4.70
C LYS A 19 -5.28 18.91 3.22
N LYS A 20 -5.45 17.66 2.82
CA LYS A 20 -5.12 17.15 1.48
C LYS A 20 -5.89 17.86 0.36
N VAL A 21 -7.11 18.30 0.61
CA VAL A 21 -7.88 19.03 -0.41
C VAL A 21 -7.27 20.41 -0.69
N ILE A 22 -6.63 21.06 0.29
CA ILE A 22 -5.94 22.34 0.11
C ILE A 22 -4.70 22.14 -0.77
N GLU A 23 -3.93 21.07 -0.51
CA GLU A 23 -2.80 20.68 -1.36
C GLU A 23 -3.25 20.41 -2.81
N ASN A 24 -4.35 19.67 -2.99
CA ASN A 24 -4.89 19.37 -4.32
C ASN A 24 -5.32 20.63 -5.08
N ILE A 25 -5.95 21.61 -4.40
CA ILE A 25 -6.29 22.91 -5.02
C ILE A 25 -5.02 23.61 -5.50
N LEU A 26 -3.98 23.62 -4.67
CA LEU A 26 -2.72 24.28 -5.03
C LEU A 26 -2.03 23.60 -6.22
N LEU A 27 -2.05 22.26 -6.26
CA LEU A 27 -1.54 21.49 -7.39
C LEU A 27 -2.36 21.73 -8.68
N ASP A 28 -3.68 21.82 -8.58
CA ASP A 28 -4.55 22.17 -9.72
C ASP A 28 -4.18 23.53 -10.32
N VAL A 29 -3.91 24.54 -9.47
CA VAL A 29 -3.47 25.87 -9.91
C VAL A 29 -2.08 25.82 -10.56
N TYR A 30 -1.18 24.98 -10.06
CA TYR A 30 0.18 24.83 -10.58
C TYR A 30 0.24 24.09 -11.92
N PHE A 31 -0.53 23.02 -12.09
CA PHE A 31 -0.58 22.26 -13.33
C PHE A 31 -1.51 22.88 -14.39
N LYS A 32 -2.47 23.72 -13.98
CA LYS A 32 -3.38 24.43 -14.89
C LYS A 32 -3.43 25.93 -14.57
N PRO A 33 -2.38 26.71 -14.90
CA PRO A 33 -2.40 28.16 -14.72
C PRO A 33 -3.60 28.80 -15.45
N GLY A 34 -4.34 29.67 -14.77
CA GLY A 34 -5.56 30.28 -15.29
C GLY A 34 -6.84 29.47 -15.01
N ILE A 35 -6.77 28.40 -14.19
CA ILE A 35 -7.95 27.64 -13.76
C ILE A 35 -9.00 28.55 -13.09
N SER A 36 -10.28 28.28 -13.37
CA SER A 36 -11.39 29.03 -12.79
C SER A 36 -11.75 28.49 -11.40
N THR A 37 -12.32 29.34 -10.54
CA THR A 37 -12.84 28.90 -9.23
C THR A 37 -13.90 27.77 -9.39
N LYS A 38 -14.67 27.81 -10.48
CA LYS A 38 -15.68 26.80 -10.81
C LYS A 38 -15.04 25.47 -11.21
N ASP A 39 -13.95 25.51 -11.96
CA ASP A 39 -13.21 24.31 -12.35
C ASP A 39 -12.57 23.66 -11.13
N ILE A 40 -11.97 24.45 -10.22
CA ILE A 40 -11.40 23.94 -8.96
C ILE A 40 -12.50 23.24 -8.14
N ALA A 41 -13.63 23.91 -7.90
CA ALA A 41 -14.75 23.31 -7.15
C ALA A 41 -15.27 22.01 -7.76
N ARG A 42 -15.35 21.94 -9.10
CA ARG A 42 -15.76 20.71 -9.79
C ARG A 42 -14.75 19.57 -9.60
N ARG A 43 -13.46 19.87 -9.57
CA ARG A 43 -12.40 18.85 -9.40
C ARG A 43 -12.27 18.35 -7.98
N THR A 44 -12.42 19.25 -7.00
CA THR A 44 -12.29 18.91 -5.58
C THR A 44 -13.60 18.49 -4.92
N LEU A 45 -14.72 18.56 -5.64
CA LEU A 45 -16.07 18.30 -5.14
C LEU A 45 -16.47 19.20 -3.95
N LEU A 46 -15.78 20.32 -3.75
CA LEU A 46 -16.07 21.26 -2.68
C LEU A 46 -17.11 22.31 -3.12
N PRO A 47 -17.96 22.79 -2.21
CA PRO A 47 -18.83 23.92 -2.49
C PRO A 47 -18.04 25.16 -2.92
N LEU A 48 -18.57 25.89 -3.91
CA LEU A 48 -17.96 27.13 -4.43
C LEU A 48 -17.55 28.13 -3.31
N PRO A 49 -18.37 28.38 -2.27
CA PRO A 49 -17.98 29.29 -1.18
C PRO A 49 -16.74 28.82 -0.40
N VAL A 50 -16.60 27.50 -0.20
CA VAL A 50 -15.45 26.91 0.50
C VAL A 50 -14.19 27.09 -0.34
N VAL A 51 -14.25 26.80 -1.64
CA VAL A 51 -13.13 27.02 -2.56
C VAL A 51 -12.74 28.50 -2.63
N ALA A 52 -13.73 29.40 -2.65
CA ALA A 52 -13.47 30.84 -2.63
C ALA A 52 -12.78 31.29 -1.34
N ALA A 53 -13.15 30.73 -0.18
CA ALA A 53 -12.50 30.99 1.09
C ALA A 53 -11.04 30.50 1.11
N ILE A 54 -10.79 29.24 0.71
CA ILE A 54 -9.43 28.69 0.58
C ILE A 54 -8.57 29.55 -0.34
N LYS A 55 -9.12 29.93 -1.50
CA LYS A 55 -8.45 30.82 -2.46
C LYS A 55 -8.07 32.17 -1.84
N LYS A 56 -8.97 32.78 -1.07
CA LYS A 56 -8.72 34.06 -0.39
C LYS A 56 -7.55 33.95 0.59
N GLU A 57 -7.48 32.86 1.35
CA GLU A 57 -6.37 32.62 2.28
C GLU A 57 -5.04 32.36 1.55
N PHE A 58 -5.04 31.63 0.43
CA PHE A 58 -3.85 31.51 -0.41
C PHE A 58 -3.37 32.86 -0.98
N ILE A 59 -4.29 33.75 -1.39
CA ILE A 59 -3.94 35.09 -1.88
C ILE A 59 -3.34 35.93 -0.76
N LYS A 60 -3.95 35.91 0.43
CA LYS A 60 -3.44 36.61 1.63
C LYS A 60 -2.05 36.11 2.03
N ALA A 61 -1.79 34.82 1.90
CA ALA A 61 -0.47 34.22 2.11
C ALA A 61 0.52 34.52 0.96
N GLY A 62 0.09 35.15 -0.13
CA GLY A 62 0.92 35.45 -1.30
C GLY A 62 1.35 34.20 -2.09
N ILE A 63 0.60 33.10 -1.99
CA ILE A 63 0.89 31.82 -2.65
C ILE A 63 0.32 31.79 -4.07
N ILE A 64 -0.87 32.34 -4.26
CA ILE A 64 -1.52 32.48 -5.56
C ILE A 64 -1.95 33.92 -5.81
N GLU A 65 -2.21 34.26 -7.06
CA GLU A 65 -2.73 35.57 -7.46
C GLU A 65 -3.92 35.45 -8.43
N GLN A 66 -4.78 36.46 -8.42
CA GLN A 66 -5.97 36.54 -9.27
C GLN A 66 -5.66 37.37 -10.53
N GLY A 67 -5.94 36.79 -11.70
CA GLY A 67 -5.89 37.45 -13.00
C GLY A 67 -7.02 36.95 -13.92
N ARG A 68 -6.71 36.65 -15.19
CA ARG A 68 -7.58 35.85 -16.08
C ARG A 68 -7.59 34.38 -15.61
N GLY A 69 -8.25 34.13 -14.47
CA GLY A 69 -8.16 32.88 -13.71
C GLY A 69 -7.18 32.98 -12.54
N VAL A 70 -6.81 31.83 -11.97
CA VAL A 70 -5.92 31.74 -10.80
C VAL A 70 -4.57 31.15 -11.21
N LYS A 71 -3.47 31.70 -10.71
CA LYS A 71 -2.11 31.18 -10.95
C LYS A 71 -1.23 31.28 -9.71
N CYS A 72 -0.18 30.47 -9.65
CA CYS A 72 0.82 30.53 -8.59
C CYS A 72 1.67 31.80 -8.70
N THR A 73 2.02 32.40 -7.56
CA THR A 73 3.11 33.38 -7.48
C THR A 73 4.46 32.66 -7.46
N MET A 74 5.57 33.39 -7.53
CA MET A 74 6.91 32.81 -7.34
C MET A 74 7.04 32.08 -5.98
N ARG A 75 6.43 32.61 -4.92
CA ARG A 75 6.41 31.99 -3.60
C ARG A 75 5.64 30.66 -3.62
N GLY A 76 4.46 30.64 -4.25
CA GLY A 76 3.67 29.42 -4.39
C GLY A 76 4.37 28.35 -5.22
N THR A 77 4.98 28.73 -6.34
CA THR A 77 5.79 27.81 -7.15
C THR A 77 6.93 27.20 -6.33
N ARG A 78 7.67 28.02 -5.55
CA ARG A 78 8.73 27.50 -4.67
C ARG A 78 8.22 26.56 -3.59
N LEU A 79 7.07 26.85 -2.98
CA LEU A 79 6.43 25.95 -2.01
C LEU A 79 6.19 24.58 -2.63
N ILE A 80 5.57 24.55 -3.81
CA ILE A 80 5.22 23.31 -4.52
C ILE A 80 6.47 22.54 -4.96
N GLU A 81 7.42 23.25 -5.58
CA GLU A 81 8.61 22.61 -6.15
C GLU A 81 9.59 22.10 -5.09
N TYR A 82 9.84 22.87 -4.03
CA TYR A 82 10.86 22.53 -3.04
C TYR A 82 10.32 21.84 -1.79
N THR A 83 9.10 22.16 -1.36
CA THR A 83 8.53 21.59 -0.12
C THR A 83 7.68 20.38 -0.44
N MET A 84 6.74 20.52 -1.37
CA MET A 84 5.85 19.41 -1.76
C MET A 84 6.52 18.41 -2.72
N GLY A 85 7.77 18.65 -3.14
CA GLY A 85 8.56 17.72 -3.95
C GLY A 85 8.28 17.75 -5.45
N PHE A 86 7.49 18.69 -5.98
CA PHE A 86 7.11 18.71 -7.40
C PHE A 86 8.14 19.39 -8.33
N GLY A 87 9.31 19.75 -7.82
CA GLY A 87 10.41 20.33 -8.59
C GLY A 87 11.17 19.28 -9.39
N ALA A 88 11.60 19.61 -10.61
CA ALA A 88 12.28 18.69 -11.54
C ALA A 88 11.49 17.42 -11.94
N LEU A 89 10.20 17.35 -11.59
CA LEU A 89 9.27 16.32 -12.02
C LEU A 89 9.11 16.32 -13.55
N ASP A 90 9.16 15.14 -14.17
CA ASP A 90 8.70 14.95 -15.55
C ASP A 90 7.18 15.18 -15.62
N ARG A 91 6.80 16.41 -15.97
CA ARG A 91 5.40 16.85 -16.00
C ARG A 91 4.59 16.12 -17.05
N ASP A 92 5.21 15.73 -18.17
CA ASP A 92 4.49 15.08 -19.25
C ASP A 92 4.17 13.63 -18.86
N MET A 93 5.14 12.90 -18.32
CA MET A 93 4.91 11.56 -17.77
C MET A 93 3.89 11.59 -16.63
N TYR A 94 4.04 12.51 -15.67
CA TYR A 94 3.07 12.69 -14.59
C TYR A 94 1.65 12.88 -15.14
N GLN A 95 1.46 13.78 -16.12
CA GLN A 95 0.13 14.01 -16.70
C GLN A 95 -0.43 12.80 -17.44
N ARG A 96 0.38 12.02 -18.16
CA ARG A 96 -0.07 10.79 -18.83
C ARG A 96 -0.54 9.76 -17.81
N LEU A 97 0.25 9.51 -16.76
CA LEU A 97 -0.10 8.60 -15.68
C LEU A 97 -1.34 9.02 -14.89
N MET A 98 -1.59 10.33 -14.75
CA MET A 98 -2.80 10.86 -14.10
C MET A 98 -4.07 10.74 -14.97
N ARG A 99 -3.97 10.61 -16.29
CA ARG A 99 -5.12 10.63 -17.21
C ARG A 99 -5.64 9.25 -17.65
N GLY A 100 -4.82 8.19 -17.57
CA GLY A 100 -5.21 6.87 -18.08
C GLY A 100 -6.50 6.32 -17.45
N ASN A 101 -7.39 5.75 -18.25
CA ASN A 101 -8.64 5.15 -17.75
C ASN A 101 -8.34 3.78 -17.13
N TRP A 102 -8.59 3.61 -15.84
CA TRP A 102 -8.35 2.36 -15.13
C TRP A 102 -9.65 1.72 -14.66
N GLN A 103 -10.48 1.38 -15.64
CA GLN A 103 -11.48 0.33 -15.47
C GLN A 103 -10.82 -1.03 -15.78
N PRO A 104 -11.46 -2.18 -15.46
CA PRO A 104 -10.96 -3.47 -15.91
C PRO A 104 -10.78 -3.44 -17.44
N GLY A 105 -9.51 -3.41 -17.91
CA GLY A 105 -9.14 -3.18 -19.32
C GLY A 105 -8.10 -2.07 -19.54
N GLY A 106 -7.89 -1.14 -18.60
CA GLY A 106 -6.90 -0.05 -18.67
C GLY A 106 -5.42 -0.47 -18.56
N MET A 107 -5.15 -1.76 -18.65
CA MET A 107 -3.84 -2.37 -18.44
C MET A 107 -2.87 -2.08 -19.57
N GLU A 108 -3.38 -2.11 -20.81
CA GLU A 108 -2.58 -1.88 -22.00
C GLU A 108 -1.98 -0.48 -22.00
N ASP A 109 -2.72 0.52 -21.52
CA ASP A 109 -2.25 1.89 -21.39
C ASP A 109 -1.10 2.00 -20.37
N LEU A 110 -1.23 1.36 -19.20
CA LEU A 110 -0.15 1.34 -18.20
C LEU A 110 1.10 0.69 -18.75
N ARG A 111 0.94 -0.53 -19.30
CA ARG A 111 2.06 -1.30 -19.80
C ARG A 111 2.78 -0.53 -20.89
N LYS A 112 2.05 0.13 -21.79
CA LYS A 112 2.63 0.97 -22.84
C LYS A 112 3.41 2.17 -22.30
N GLU A 113 2.89 2.83 -21.26
CA GLU A 113 3.56 3.99 -20.65
C GLU A 113 4.79 3.60 -19.81
N LEU A 114 4.80 2.39 -19.23
CA LEU A 114 5.85 1.92 -18.31
C LEU A 114 6.64 0.72 -18.82
N ASP A 115 6.56 0.36 -20.11
CA ASP A 115 7.13 -0.88 -20.66
C ASP A 115 8.63 -0.99 -20.39
N GLU A 116 9.38 0.09 -20.67
CA GLU A 116 10.82 0.15 -20.42
C GLU A 116 11.18 0.00 -18.94
N LEU A 117 10.36 0.57 -18.04
CA LEU A 117 10.55 0.45 -16.61
C LEU A 117 10.23 -0.97 -16.14
N MET A 118 9.11 -1.53 -16.58
CA MET A 118 8.71 -2.89 -16.24
C MET A 118 9.75 -3.90 -16.71
N GLY A 119 10.28 -3.77 -17.93
CA GLY A 119 11.35 -4.63 -18.44
C GLY A 119 12.61 -4.61 -17.57
N LYS A 120 12.98 -3.47 -16.99
CA LYS A 120 14.11 -3.38 -16.03
C LYS A 120 13.82 -4.09 -14.71
N LEU A 121 12.56 -4.10 -14.28
CA LEU A 121 12.13 -4.69 -13.01
C LEU A 121 11.86 -6.19 -13.10
N GLU A 122 11.75 -6.78 -14.29
CA GLU A 122 11.48 -8.21 -14.47
C GLU A 122 12.49 -9.09 -13.72
N ALA A 123 13.79 -8.82 -13.90
CA ALA A 123 14.85 -9.57 -13.23
C ALA A 123 14.82 -9.37 -11.71
N ILE A 124 14.49 -8.16 -11.24
CA ILE A 124 14.36 -7.84 -9.81
C ILE A 124 13.20 -8.64 -9.19
N PHE A 125 12.05 -8.68 -9.85
CA PHE A 125 10.90 -9.44 -9.35
C PHE A 125 11.11 -10.95 -9.46
N ALA A 126 11.83 -11.42 -10.48
CA ALA A 126 12.18 -12.83 -10.63
C ALA A 126 13.18 -13.32 -9.55
N ALA A 127 14.07 -12.43 -9.09
CA ALA A 127 15.08 -12.74 -8.07
C ALA A 127 14.61 -12.55 -6.62
N ARG A 128 13.33 -12.20 -6.40
CA ARG A 128 12.80 -12.00 -5.05
C ARG A 128 12.88 -13.29 -4.20
N PRO A 129 12.96 -13.16 -2.87
CA PRO A 129 12.95 -14.31 -1.97
C PRO A 129 11.72 -15.21 -2.17
N GLN A 130 11.89 -16.52 -1.98
CA GLN A 130 10.77 -17.46 -2.07
C GLN A 130 9.76 -17.26 -0.93
N VAL A 131 8.48 -17.34 -1.28
CA VAL A 131 7.36 -17.21 -0.35
C VAL A 131 7.47 -18.17 0.82
N ASP A 132 7.24 -17.66 2.03
CA ASP A 132 6.99 -18.45 3.24
C ASP A 132 5.49 -18.47 3.52
N VAL A 133 4.85 -19.57 3.10
CA VAL A 133 3.42 -19.77 3.28
C VAL A 133 3.00 -19.93 4.75
N THR A 134 3.94 -20.08 5.70
CA THR A 134 3.60 -20.14 7.14
C THR A 134 3.18 -18.80 7.71
N ILE A 135 3.61 -17.71 7.07
CA ILE A 135 3.23 -16.32 7.38
C ILE A 135 2.30 -15.73 6.31
N ASP A 136 1.57 -16.61 5.60
CA ASP A 136 0.60 -16.26 4.53
C ASP A 136 1.18 -15.46 3.34
N GLN A 137 2.51 -15.49 3.12
CA GLN A 137 3.10 -14.84 1.94
C GLN A 137 2.58 -15.44 0.63
N SER A 138 2.32 -14.56 -0.33
CA SER A 138 1.86 -14.90 -1.66
C SER A 138 2.24 -13.78 -2.60
N SER A 139 3.19 -14.08 -3.47
CA SER A 139 3.74 -13.09 -4.36
C SER A 139 2.80 -12.63 -5.49
N CYS A 140 2.58 -11.33 -5.59
CA CYS A 140 1.90 -10.68 -6.71
C CYS A 140 2.77 -10.61 -7.98
N THR A 141 2.14 -10.30 -9.11
CA THR A 141 2.84 -10.00 -10.36
C THR A 141 3.54 -8.63 -10.30
N LEU A 142 4.64 -8.45 -11.05
CA LEU A 142 5.27 -7.13 -11.23
C LEU A 142 4.25 -6.06 -11.66
N GLU A 143 3.37 -6.44 -12.58
CA GLU A 143 2.29 -5.58 -13.03
C GLU A 143 1.41 -5.13 -11.87
N THR A 144 0.96 -6.04 -11.01
CA THR A 144 0.19 -5.70 -9.81
C THR A 144 0.93 -4.74 -8.89
N SER A 145 2.20 -4.97 -8.63
CA SER A 145 3.00 -4.09 -7.78
C SER A 145 3.12 -2.67 -8.39
N MET A 146 3.34 -2.58 -9.71
CA MET A 146 3.34 -1.30 -10.44
C MET A 146 1.97 -0.62 -10.46
N LYS A 147 0.87 -1.38 -10.54
CA LYS A 147 -0.49 -0.83 -10.40
C LYS A 147 -0.68 -0.14 -9.06
N ARG A 148 -0.21 -0.75 -7.97
CA ARG A 148 -0.27 -0.17 -6.63
C ARG A 148 0.55 1.12 -6.55
N ALA A 149 1.73 1.17 -7.18
CA ALA A 149 2.54 2.39 -7.25
C ALA A 149 1.86 3.53 -8.02
N VAL A 150 1.24 3.25 -9.18
CA VAL A 150 0.48 4.26 -9.92
C VAL A 150 -0.79 4.67 -9.17
N LEU A 151 -1.42 3.76 -8.43
CA LEU A 151 -2.53 4.09 -7.55
C LEU A 151 -2.10 5.09 -6.45
N ALA A 152 -0.90 4.94 -5.89
CA ALA A 152 -0.32 5.91 -4.95
C ALA A 152 -0.16 7.30 -5.58
N LEU A 153 0.38 7.35 -6.81
CA LEU A 153 0.56 8.60 -7.56
C LEU A 153 -0.78 9.31 -7.77
N ARG A 154 -1.80 8.58 -8.22
CA ARG A 154 -3.14 9.10 -8.51
C ARG A 154 -3.89 9.57 -7.28
N ASN A 155 -3.64 8.93 -6.15
CA ASN A 155 -4.16 9.38 -4.87
C ASN A 155 -3.35 10.52 -4.27
N GLY A 156 -2.35 11.08 -4.97
CA GLY A 156 -1.55 12.21 -4.50
C GLY A 156 -0.68 11.88 -3.28
N VAL A 157 -0.30 10.61 -3.13
CA VAL A 157 0.48 10.14 -1.98
C VAL A 157 1.83 9.52 -2.34
N LEU A 158 2.27 9.63 -3.60
CA LEU A 158 3.60 9.17 -4.01
C LEU A 158 4.69 10.23 -3.81
N ILE A 159 4.40 11.49 -4.16
CA ILE A 159 5.38 12.59 -4.21
C ILE A 159 5.31 13.40 -2.91
N GLY A 160 6.47 13.66 -2.29
CA GLY A 160 6.62 14.47 -1.09
C GLY A 160 5.99 13.87 0.17
N ARG A 161 5.93 12.54 0.25
CA ARG A 161 5.23 11.81 1.34
C ARG A 161 6.11 10.77 2.03
N ASP A 162 5.75 10.50 3.28
CA ASP A 162 6.24 9.34 4.02
C ASP A 162 5.23 8.18 3.86
N ILE A 163 5.63 7.16 3.10
CA ILE A 163 4.79 6.04 2.65
C ILE A 163 5.16 4.78 3.43
N VAL A 164 4.18 4.01 3.92
CA VAL A 164 4.42 2.73 4.58
C VAL A 164 4.01 1.55 3.71
N CYS A 165 4.85 0.53 3.65
CA CYS A 165 4.51 -0.83 3.21
C CYS A 165 4.53 -1.74 4.45
N LEU A 166 3.34 -2.15 4.91
CA LEU A 166 3.14 -3.00 6.09
C LEU A 166 2.99 -4.46 5.64
N GLY A 167 4.11 -5.19 5.65
CA GLY A 167 4.34 -6.38 4.84
C GLY A 167 4.72 -6.00 3.40
N ASP A 168 5.75 -6.62 2.83
CA ASP A 168 6.21 -6.27 1.48
C ASP A 168 6.86 -7.42 0.68
N ASP A 169 6.35 -8.65 0.82
CA ASP A 169 6.73 -9.78 -0.05
C ASP A 169 6.38 -9.54 -1.55
N ASP A 170 5.47 -8.59 -1.79
CA ASP A 170 5.06 -8.09 -3.09
C ASP A 170 5.98 -7.02 -3.70
N LEU A 171 7.00 -6.56 -2.96
CA LEU A 171 7.94 -5.52 -3.38
C LEU A 171 7.24 -4.23 -3.86
N VAL A 172 6.13 -3.85 -3.21
CA VAL A 172 5.42 -2.59 -3.50
C VAL A 172 6.32 -1.41 -3.22
N SER A 173 7.16 -1.47 -2.18
CA SER A 173 8.14 -0.42 -1.88
C SER A 173 9.11 -0.18 -3.04
N VAL A 174 9.57 -1.26 -3.68
CA VAL A 174 10.47 -1.22 -4.83
C VAL A 174 9.76 -0.59 -6.02
N SER A 175 8.54 -1.00 -6.35
CA SER A 175 7.75 -0.39 -7.43
C SER A 175 7.47 1.11 -7.20
N LEU A 176 7.16 1.51 -5.96
CA LEU A 176 6.99 2.92 -5.59
C LEU A 176 8.29 3.72 -5.83
N ALA A 177 9.42 3.20 -5.36
CA ALA A 177 10.71 3.85 -5.46
C ALA A 177 11.21 3.97 -6.91
N PHE A 178 11.04 2.94 -7.72
CA PHE A 178 11.41 2.98 -9.13
C PHE A 178 10.51 3.88 -9.96
N LEU A 179 9.20 3.93 -9.66
CA LEU A 179 8.31 4.91 -10.29
C LEU A 179 8.71 6.34 -9.92
N LEU A 180 9.12 6.59 -8.69
CA LEU A 180 9.70 7.88 -8.28
C LEU A 180 10.99 8.18 -9.04
N LYS A 181 11.94 7.25 -9.09
CA LYS A 181 13.19 7.41 -9.84
C LYS A 181 12.91 7.77 -11.31
N GLU A 182 11.90 7.15 -11.91
CA GLU A 182 11.49 7.40 -13.29
C GLU A 182 10.82 8.77 -13.49
N LEU A 183 9.96 9.20 -12.55
CA LEU A 183 9.36 10.54 -12.57
C LEU A 183 10.37 11.68 -12.36
N TYR A 184 11.54 11.36 -11.78
CA TYR A 184 12.59 12.31 -11.42
C TYR A 184 13.95 11.95 -12.04
N ARG A 185 13.97 11.36 -13.25
CA ARG A 185 15.20 10.90 -13.94
C ARG A 185 16.39 11.87 -13.88
N GLN A 186 16.12 13.18 -13.92
CA GLN A 186 17.16 14.21 -13.87
C GLN A 186 17.68 14.52 -12.46
N ASN A 187 16.89 14.26 -11.42
CA ASN A 187 17.22 14.57 -10.03
C ASN A 187 16.39 13.76 -9.01
N PRO A 188 16.69 12.45 -8.80
CA PRO A 188 15.87 11.54 -8.00
C PRO A 188 15.56 12.00 -6.57
N HIS A 189 16.51 12.70 -5.93
CA HIS A 189 16.36 13.20 -4.55
C HIS A 189 15.38 14.38 -4.41
N LYS A 190 14.83 14.92 -5.51
CA LYS A 190 13.87 16.05 -5.48
C LYS A 190 12.44 15.66 -5.15
N SER A 191 12.12 14.37 -5.14
CA SER A 191 10.77 13.88 -4.81
C SER A 191 10.36 14.15 -3.37
N ASN A 192 11.32 14.34 -2.44
CA ASN A 192 11.09 14.46 -0.99
C ASN A 192 10.27 13.30 -0.39
N SER A 193 10.18 12.16 -1.07
CA SER A 193 9.44 11.00 -0.58
C SER A 193 10.36 10.05 0.18
N ARG A 194 9.82 9.37 1.19
CA ARG A 194 10.47 8.29 1.91
C ARG A 194 9.52 7.10 1.98
N ILE A 195 10.05 5.90 1.77
CA ILE A 195 9.29 4.66 1.79
C ILE A 195 9.78 3.82 2.97
N HIS A 196 8.86 3.41 3.83
CA HIS A 196 9.14 2.71 5.07
C HIS A 196 8.53 1.32 5.00
N VAL A 197 9.36 0.29 4.98
CA VAL A 197 8.94 -1.11 4.93
C VAL A 197 9.00 -1.68 6.33
N PHE A 198 7.88 -2.22 6.81
CA PHE A 198 7.86 -3.00 8.03
C PHE A 198 7.57 -4.44 7.66
N GLU A 199 8.44 -5.36 8.06
CA GLU A 199 8.41 -6.75 7.60
C GLU A 199 8.96 -7.68 8.69
N ILE A 200 8.41 -8.89 8.80
CA ILE A 200 8.91 -9.90 9.75
C ILE A 200 10.00 -10.77 9.11
N ASP A 201 9.93 -10.96 7.78
CA ASP A 201 10.85 -11.80 7.03
C ASP A 201 12.16 -11.07 6.69
N LYS A 202 13.23 -11.44 7.40
CA LYS A 202 14.58 -10.90 7.19
C LYS A 202 15.10 -11.11 5.76
N ARG A 203 14.60 -12.11 5.02
CA ARG A 203 15.02 -12.37 3.63
C ARG A 203 14.51 -11.27 2.72
N ILE A 204 13.25 -10.87 2.89
CA ILE A 204 12.63 -9.75 2.16
C ILE A 204 13.32 -8.44 2.53
N ILE A 205 13.53 -8.18 3.83
CA ILE A 205 14.27 -7.00 4.30
C ILE A 205 15.65 -6.90 3.67
N SER A 206 16.44 -7.99 3.71
CA SER A 206 17.80 -7.99 3.17
C SER A 206 17.79 -7.72 1.67
N TYR A 207 16.81 -8.27 0.95
CA TYR A 207 16.67 -8.06 -0.48
C TYR A 207 16.30 -6.62 -0.83
N ILE A 208 15.33 -6.03 -0.12
CA ILE A 208 14.92 -4.63 -0.33
C ILE A 208 16.05 -3.67 0.05
N ASN A 209 16.76 -3.90 1.16
CA ASN A 209 17.92 -3.08 1.55
C ASN A 209 19.02 -3.14 0.50
N TYR A 210 19.33 -4.34 -0.03
CA TYR A 210 20.29 -4.49 -1.12
C TYR A 210 19.89 -3.64 -2.33
N LEU A 211 18.62 -3.73 -2.77
CA LEU A 211 18.13 -2.92 -3.88
C LEU A 211 18.19 -1.43 -3.56
N ALA A 212 17.80 -1.03 -2.35
CA ALA A 212 17.79 0.36 -1.93
C ALA A 212 19.20 0.98 -1.96
N GLU A 213 20.21 0.24 -1.54
CA GLU A 213 21.60 0.66 -1.61
C GLU A 213 22.12 0.68 -3.06
N THR A 214 21.91 -0.40 -3.83
CA THR A 214 22.47 -0.50 -5.19
C THR A 214 21.82 0.44 -6.19
N GLU A 215 20.54 0.77 -5.98
CA GLU A 215 19.74 1.59 -6.88
C GLU A 215 19.46 2.99 -6.34
N ASP A 216 20.03 3.34 -5.18
CA ASP A 216 19.85 4.62 -4.49
C ASP A 216 18.36 4.98 -4.31
N LEU A 217 17.62 4.02 -3.74
CA LEU A 217 16.17 4.15 -3.52
C LEU A 217 15.89 4.74 -2.13
N PRO A 218 14.86 5.58 -1.97
CA PRO A 218 14.52 6.20 -0.69
C PRO A 218 13.73 5.25 0.22
N ILE A 219 14.21 4.01 0.38
CA ILE A 219 13.55 2.97 1.18
C ILE A 219 14.30 2.76 2.49
N VAL A 220 13.56 2.60 3.59
CA VAL A 220 14.07 2.22 4.90
C VAL A 220 13.27 1.03 5.43
N CYS A 221 13.95 -0.06 5.78
CA CYS A 221 13.30 -1.26 6.31
C CYS A 221 13.40 -1.35 7.84
N TYR A 222 12.34 -1.88 8.46
CA TYR A 222 12.21 -2.19 9.88
C TYR A 222 11.81 -3.65 10.05
N GLU A 223 12.59 -4.41 10.80
CA GLU A 223 12.20 -5.76 11.22
C GLU A 223 11.14 -5.66 12.32
N MET A 224 9.95 -6.21 12.08
CA MET A 224 8.82 -6.07 12.99
C MET A 224 7.86 -7.27 12.92
N ASP A 225 7.55 -7.87 14.07
CA ASP A 225 6.36 -8.71 14.22
C ASP A 225 5.19 -7.83 14.67
N PHE A 226 4.16 -7.72 13.84
CA PHE A 226 2.99 -6.88 14.11
C PHE A 226 2.16 -7.34 15.31
N ARG A 227 2.38 -8.56 15.81
CA ARG A 227 1.81 -9.00 17.10
C ARG A 227 2.36 -8.20 18.27
N THR A 228 3.59 -7.69 18.16
CA THR A 228 4.21 -6.85 19.19
C THR A 228 3.76 -5.38 19.07
N GLN A 229 4.07 -4.58 20.09
CA GLN A 229 3.78 -3.15 20.08
C GLN A 229 4.74 -2.41 19.13
N LEU A 230 4.22 -1.41 18.44
CA LEU A 230 5.04 -0.53 17.60
C LEU A 230 5.93 0.37 18.47
N PRO A 231 7.17 0.67 18.04
CA PRO A 231 8.00 1.69 18.66
C PRO A 231 7.30 3.05 18.64
N GLN A 232 7.29 3.76 19.78
CA GLN A 232 6.59 5.05 19.92
C GLN A 232 7.10 6.10 18.94
N GLU A 233 8.39 6.05 18.64
CA GLU A 233 9.09 6.92 17.69
C GLU A 233 8.72 6.68 16.22
N LEU A 234 7.84 5.73 15.91
CA LEU A 234 7.30 5.50 14.57
C LEU A 234 5.79 5.77 14.50
N MET A 235 5.13 5.99 15.63
CA MET A 235 3.70 6.25 15.68
C MET A 235 3.37 7.64 15.14
N HIS A 236 2.26 7.74 14.40
CA HIS A 236 1.68 9.00 13.93
C HIS A 236 2.56 9.85 13.00
N GLN A 237 3.36 9.22 12.13
CA GLN A 237 4.34 9.91 11.28
C GLN A 237 4.11 9.77 9.78
N PHE A 238 3.21 8.89 9.35
CA PHE A 238 3.12 8.52 7.94
C PHE A 238 1.87 9.08 7.26
N ASP A 239 1.97 9.29 5.94
CA ASP A 239 0.92 9.90 5.12
C ASP A 239 0.02 8.87 4.42
N CYS A 240 0.50 7.64 4.23
CA CYS A 240 -0.29 6.55 3.67
C CYS A 240 0.30 5.17 4.01
N VAL A 241 -0.53 4.13 3.90
CA VAL A 241 -0.14 2.74 4.17
C VAL A 241 -0.61 1.82 3.05
N PHE A 242 0.26 0.93 2.58
CA PHE A 242 -0.08 -0.25 1.78
C PHE A 242 0.01 -1.49 2.65
N THR A 243 -0.94 -2.41 2.49
CA THR A 243 -0.88 -3.71 3.16
C THR A 243 -1.66 -4.80 2.40
N ASP A 244 -1.12 -6.01 2.41
CA ASP A 244 -1.77 -7.26 1.96
C ASP A 244 -1.75 -8.25 3.13
N PRO A 245 -2.65 -8.07 4.12
CA PRO A 245 -2.58 -8.81 5.37
C PRO A 245 -3.03 -10.26 5.17
N PRO A 246 -2.82 -11.14 6.18
CA PRO A 246 -3.41 -12.47 6.19
C PRO A 246 -4.92 -12.42 5.94
N TYR A 247 -5.44 -13.34 5.12
CA TYR A 247 -6.85 -13.33 4.67
C TYR A 247 -7.86 -13.85 5.69
N THR A 248 -7.59 -13.60 6.97
CA THR A 248 -8.45 -13.84 8.13
C THR A 248 -8.95 -12.50 8.66
N LEU A 249 -10.12 -12.48 9.31
CA LEU A 249 -10.64 -11.26 9.92
C LEU A 249 -9.73 -10.73 11.05
N PRO A 250 -9.19 -11.59 11.94
CA PRO A 250 -8.18 -11.17 12.93
C PRO A 250 -6.91 -10.58 12.31
N GLY A 251 -6.37 -11.20 11.27
CA GLY A 251 -5.17 -10.72 10.58
C GLY A 251 -5.38 -9.36 9.94
N MET A 252 -6.49 -9.18 9.23
CA MET A 252 -6.87 -7.88 8.68
C MET A 252 -7.01 -6.82 9.77
N ASN A 253 -7.71 -7.13 10.87
CA ASN A 253 -7.93 -6.18 11.96
C ASN A 253 -6.63 -5.78 12.66
N LEU A 254 -5.68 -6.70 12.83
CA LEU A 254 -4.37 -6.40 13.39
C LEU A 254 -3.57 -5.46 12.48
N PHE A 255 -3.47 -5.77 11.19
CA PHE A 255 -2.70 -4.96 10.25
C PHE A 255 -3.32 -3.57 10.06
N LEU A 256 -4.66 -3.46 9.99
CA LEU A 256 -5.33 -2.16 9.97
C LEU A 256 -5.11 -1.37 11.26
N SER A 257 -5.10 -2.03 12.43
CA SER A 257 -4.76 -1.37 13.70
C SER A 257 -3.33 -0.81 13.68
N ARG A 258 -2.36 -1.55 13.15
CA ARG A 258 -0.97 -1.07 13.01
C ARG A 258 -0.86 0.05 11.97
N ALA A 259 -1.59 -0.04 10.86
CA ALA A 259 -1.68 1.03 9.88
C ALA A 259 -2.19 2.34 10.51
N ILE A 260 -3.26 2.26 11.31
CA ILE A 260 -3.82 3.42 12.03
C ILE A 260 -2.82 4.02 13.02
N GLN A 261 -2.09 3.18 13.77
CA GLN A 261 -1.08 3.64 14.72
C GLN A 261 0.10 4.36 14.04
N LEU A 262 0.45 3.97 12.81
CA LEU A 262 1.52 4.59 12.02
C LEU A 262 1.08 5.90 11.35
N LEU A 263 -0.18 6.00 10.89
CA LEU A 263 -0.68 7.19 10.21
C LEU A 263 -0.72 8.43 11.12
N LYS A 264 -0.35 9.59 10.56
CA LYS A 264 -0.61 10.90 11.19
C LYS A 264 -2.11 11.00 11.55
N PRO A 265 -2.48 11.69 12.64
CA PRO A 265 -3.87 11.87 13.07
C PRO A 265 -4.62 12.91 12.21
N ASP A 266 -4.40 12.86 10.90
CA ASP A 266 -5.01 13.76 9.93
C ASP A 266 -6.19 13.07 9.25
N VAL A 267 -7.22 13.85 8.93
CA VAL A 267 -8.33 13.40 8.09
C VAL A 267 -7.87 13.30 6.64
N GLY A 268 -8.26 12.21 5.98
CA GLY A 268 -8.14 12.09 4.54
C GLY A 268 -6.91 11.30 4.04
N LEU A 269 -6.16 10.66 4.93
CA LEU A 269 -5.00 9.83 4.60
C LEU A 269 -5.44 8.44 4.13
N PRO A 270 -4.89 7.92 3.01
CA PRO A 270 -5.34 6.66 2.46
C PRO A 270 -4.63 5.44 3.07
N ILE A 271 -5.39 4.35 3.22
CA ILE A 271 -4.86 2.99 3.41
C ILE A 271 -5.27 2.16 2.20
N PHE A 272 -4.31 1.53 1.55
CA PHE A 272 -4.51 0.63 0.40
C PHE A 272 -4.47 -0.81 0.89
N LEU A 273 -5.65 -1.39 1.07
CA LEU A 273 -5.84 -2.74 1.58
C LEU A 273 -6.05 -3.72 0.43
N SER A 274 -5.09 -4.60 0.21
CA SER A 274 -5.27 -5.76 -0.67
C SER A 274 -5.93 -6.89 0.10
N PHE A 275 -6.97 -7.49 -0.44
CA PHE A 275 -7.68 -8.55 0.26
C PHE A 275 -8.39 -9.51 -0.69
N ALA A 276 -8.41 -10.81 -0.37
CA ALA A 276 -9.11 -11.81 -1.17
C ALA A 276 -10.62 -11.53 -1.30
N HIS A 277 -11.22 -11.98 -2.40
CA HIS A 277 -12.69 -12.02 -2.52
C HIS A 277 -13.26 -13.06 -1.56
N LYS A 278 -14.28 -12.69 -0.78
CA LYS A 278 -14.91 -13.55 0.24
C LYS A 278 -16.42 -13.60 0.04
N SER A 279 -17.11 -14.41 0.85
CA SER A 279 -18.58 -14.46 0.84
C SER A 279 -19.18 -13.10 1.19
N PRO A 280 -20.44 -12.83 0.81
CA PRO A 280 -21.14 -11.61 1.22
C PRO A 280 -21.14 -11.39 2.74
N ASP A 281 -21.37 -12.44 3.53
CA ASP A 281 -21.39 -12.34 4.99
C ASP A 281 -20.03 -11.92 5.57
N PHE A 282 -18.94 -12.55 5.10
CA PHE A 282 -17.58 -12.16 5.50
C PHE A 282 -17.27 -10.72 5.06
N THR A 283 -17.72 -10.33 3.87
CA THR A 283 -17.51 -8.98 3.34
C THR A 283 -18.25 -7.93 4.20
N LEU A 284 -19.45 -8.26 4.68
CA LEU A 284 -20.20 -7.42 5.62
C LEU A 284 -19.49 -7.29 6.97
N GLU A 285 -18.96 -8.38 7.52
CA GLU A 285 -18.16 -8.37 8.75
C GLU A 285 -16.88 -7.53 8.62
N MET A 286 -16.20 -7.64 7.47
CA MET A 286 -15.05 -6.81 7.12
C MET A 286 -15.44 -5.32 7.10
N GLN A 287 -16.54 -4.97 6.42
CA GLN A 287 -17.02 -3.59 6.36
C GLN A 287 -17.39 -3.03 7.74
N ARG A 288 -18.02 -3.86 8.60
CA ARG A 288 -18.28 -3.50 10.01
C ARG A 288 -16.99 -3.20 10.77
N SER A 289 -16.00 -4.10 10.68
CA SER A 289 -14.71 -3.92 11.34
C SER A 289 -13.99 -2.64 10.89
N ILE A 290 -13.98 -2.37 9.57
CA ILE A 290 -13.41 -1.13 9.00
C ILE A 290 -14.15 0.11 9.54
N THR A 291 -15.47 0.05 9.60
CA THR A 291 -16.30 1.17 10.09
C THR A 291 -16.09 1.42 11.59
N GLU A 292 -15.97 0.36 12.39
CA GLU A 292 -15.74 0.45 13.85
C GLU A 292 -14.38 1.09 14.20
N MET A 293 -13.39 0.93 13.32
CA MET A 293 -12.10 1.62 13.38
C MET A 293 -12.15 3.08 12.88
N GLY A 294 -13.32 3.58 12.48
CA GLY A 294 -13.50 4.94 11.99
C GLY A 294 -12.87 5.18 10.61
N LEU A 295 -12.75 4.16 9.77
CA LEU A 295 -12.23 4.27 8.40
C LEU A 295 -13.37 4.32 7.38
N LEU A 296 -13.20 5.17 6.36
CA LEU A 296 -14.13 5.30 5.24
C LEU A 296 -13.67 4.43 4.06
N VAL A 297 -14.55 3.60 3.50
CA VAL A 297 -14.29 2.93 2.22
C VAL A 297 -14.59 3.90 1.07
N THR A 298 -13.57 4.31 0.32
CA THR A 298 -13.71 5.25 -0.81
C THR A 298 -13.79 4.55 -2.16
N SER A 299 -13.18 3.36 -2.27
CA SER A 299 -13.21 2.57 -3.50
C SER A 299 -13.00 1.09 -3.20
N VAL A 300 -13.62 0.25 -4.03
CA VAL A 300 -13.38 -1.19 -4.10
C VAL A 300 -13.10 -1.53 -5.56
N LEU A 301 -11.87 -1.96 -5.84
CA LEU A 301 -11.38 -2.30 -7.17
C LEU A 301 -11.28 -3.82 -7.28
N PRO A 302 -12.29 -4.51 -7.84
CA PRO A 302 -12.30 -5.96 -7.91
C PRO A 302 -11.26 -6.47 -8.91
N ARG A 303 -10.61 -7.60 -8.58
CA ARG A 303 -9.58 -8.25 -9.42
C ARG A 303 -8.43 -7.31 -9.78
N PHE A 304 -8.08 -6.43 -8.85
CA PHE A 304 -6.99 -5.48 -9.03
C PHE A 304 -5.62 -6.17 -8.91
N ASN A 305 -5.50 -7.05 -7.92
CA ASN A 305 -4.27 -7.78 -7.65
C ASN A 305 -4.30 -9.15 -8.32
N GLU A 306 -3.18 -9.53 -8.90
CA GLU A 306 -2.92 -10.84 -9.50
C GLU A 306 -1.69 -11.48 -8.85
N TYR A 307 -1.76 -12.77 -8.53
CA TYR A 307 -0.73 -13.50 -7.77
C TYR A 307 -0.21 -14.71 -8.55
N ILE A 308 1.07 -15.01 -8.35
CA ILE A 308 1.75 -16.14 -8.96
C ILE A 308 1.56 -17.38 -8.08
N GLY A 309 0.94 -18.43 -8.62
CA GLY A 309 0.80 -19.72 -7.94
C GLY A 309 -0.31 -19.82 -6.87
N ALA A 310 -1.13 -18.78 -6.69
CA ALA A 310 -2.24 -18.75 -5.72
C ALA A 310 -3.56 -19.31 -6.27
N GLU A 311 -3.52 -20.53 -6.85
CA GLU A 311 -4.64 -21.08 -7.64
C GLU A 311 -5.96 -21.20 -6.85
N ILE A 312 -5.87 -21.36 -5.52
CA ILE A 312 -7.02 -21.53 -4.62
C ILE A 312 -7.91 -20.27 -4.57
N ILE A 313 -7.36 -19.08 -4.80
CA ILE A 313 -8.13 -17.82 -4.88
C ILE A 313 -8.38 -17.38 -6.33
N GLY A 314 -8.20 -18.27 -7.30
CA GLY A 314 -8.28 -17.94 -8.72
C GLY A 314 -7.23 -16.91 -9.12
N ASN A 315 -6.09 -16.87 -8.41
CA ASN A 315 -4.97 -15.95 -8.60
C ASN A 315 -5.30 -14.46 -8.52
N THR A 316 -6.49 -14.05 -8.04
CA THR A 316 -6.88 -12.62 -8.02
C THR A 316 -7.53 -12.17 -6.71
N SER A 317 -7.26 -10.93 -6.31
CA SER A 317 -7.87 -10.28 -5.15
C SER A 317 -8.35 -8.86 -5.49
N GLN A 318 -8.93 -8.16 -4.52
CA GLN A 318 -9.38 -6.78 -4.67
C GLN A 318 -8.43 -5.81 -3.97
N MET A 319 -8.42 -4.57 -4.48
CA MET A 319 -7.83 -3.43 -3.78
C MET A 319 -8.95 -2.57 -3.20
N ILE A 320 -8.92 -2.37 -1.90
CA ILE A 320 -9.87 -1.53 -1.16
C ILE A 320 -9.13 -0.28 -0.72
N VAL A 321 -9.60 0.89 -1.17
CA VAL A 321 -9.02 2.17 -0.77
C VAL A 321 -9.82 2.71 0.41
N LEU A 322 -9.20 2.71 1.58
CA LEU A 322 -9.72 3.28 2.81
C LEU A 322 -9.18 4.68 3.02
N GLN A 323 -9.87 5.48 3.82
CA GLN A 323 -9.48 6.85 4.15
C GLN A 323 -9.71 7.13 5.64
N SER A 324 -8.72 7.75 6.29
CA SER A 324 -8.82 8.17 7.70
C SER A 324 -9.90 9.24 7.89
N THR A 325 -10.60 9.16 9.02
CA THR A 325 -11.58 10.16 9.46
C THR A 325 -11.17 10.74 10.82
N ALA A 326 -11.92 11.73 11.30
CA ALA A 326 -11.71 12.28 12.63
C ALA A 326 -12.02 11.27 13.77
N GLU A 327 -12.71 10.17 13.45
CA GLU A 327 -13.05 9.10 14.39
C GLU A 327 -12.10 7.89 14.29
N MET A 328 -11.06 7.98 13.45
CA MET A 328 -10.09 6.91 13.23
C MET A 328 -9.45 6.49 14.56
N ARG A 329 -9.51 5.20 14.86
CA ARG A 329 -8.88 4.59 16.04
C ARG A 329 -8.55 3.12 15.79
N GLU A 330 -7.44 2.66 16.32
CA GLU A 330 -7.09 1.26 16.28
C GLU A 330 -8.05 0.42 17.13
N SER A 331 -8.38 -0.79 16.68
CA SER A 331 -9.16 -1.74 17.48
C SER A 331 -8.28 -2.60 18.39
N ILE A 332 -6.99 -2.74 18.04
CA ILE A 332 -6.00 -3.55 18.77
C ILE A 332 -4.81 -2.67 19.16
N ALA A 333 -4.89 -2.04 20.33
CA ALA A 333 -3.86 -1.11 20.82
C ALA A 333 -2.62 -1.81 21.40
N SER A 334 -2.76 -3.05 21.88
CA SER A 334 -1.71 -3.76 22.62
C SER A 334 -1.17 -4.98 21.88
N GLU A 335 -0.31 -5.75 22.55
CA GLU A 335 0.23 -7.01 22.04
C GLU A 335 -0.91 -7.98 21.68
N TYR A 336 -0.79 -8.64 20.53
CA TYR A 336 -1.80 -9.54 20.00
C TYR A 336 -1.30 -10.98 19.97
N LYS A 337 -1.93 -11.86 20.75
CA LYS A 337 -1.45 -13.25 20.98
C LYS A 337 -2.26 -14.33 20.26
N GLU A 338 -3.31 -13.94 19.56
CA GLU A 338 -4.18 -14.89 18.87
C GLU A 338 -3.66 -15.22 17.48
N ALA A 339 -4.29 -16.22 16.86
CA ALA A 339 -3.95 -16.69 15.51
C ALA A 339 -4.36 -15.66 14.45
N ILE A 340 -3.42 -15.27 13.57
CA ILE A 340 -3.69 -14.35 12.46
C ILE A 340 -3.49 -15.00 11.09
N TYR A 341 -2.55 -15.94 10.99
CA TYR A 341 -2.26 -16.59 9.71
C TYR A 341 -3.28 -17.69 9.40
N THR A 342 -3.54 -17.91 8.13
CA THR A 342 -4.51 -18.90 7.66
C THR A 342 -4.15 -20.29 8.17
N GLY A 343 -2.86 -20.64 8.22
CA GLY A 343 -2.37 -21.90 8.79
C GLY A 343 -2.64 -22.07 10.29
N GLU A 344 -2.65 -20.96 11.05
CA GLU A 344 -2.90 -20.95 12.50
C GLU A 344 -4.41 -21.10 12.80
N VAL A 345 -5.25 -20.38 12.03
CA VAL A 345 -6.71 -20.35 12.17
C VAL A 345 -7.34 -21.62 11.61
N ARG A 346 -6.96 -22.01 10.38
CA ARG A 346 -7.45 -23.20 9.68
C ARG A 346 -6.40 -24.30 9.78
N ARG A 347 -6.32 -24.92 10.97
CA ARG A 347 -5.38 -26.01 11.31
C ARG A 347 -5.58 -27.24 10.43
N THR A 348 -5.06 -27.16 9.22
CA THR A 348 -5.18 -28.18 8.19
C THR A 348 -3.96 -29.08 8.26
N ILE A 349 -4.18 -30.38 8.43
CA ILE A 349 -3.16 -31.41 8.36
C ILE A 349 -3.22 -32.06 6.98
N ARG A 350 -2.10 -32.02 6.25
CA ARG A 350 -1.93 -32.67 4.96
C ARG A 350 -1.03 -33.89 5.12
N SER A 351 -1.41 -35.01 4.54
CA SER A 351 -0.61 -36.24 4.54
C SER A 351 -0.01 -36.44 3.16
N TYR A 352 1.30 -36.50 3.09
CA TYR A 352 2.08 -36.67 1.87
C TYR A 352 2.79 -38.02 1.87
N GLN A 353 2.74 -38.74 0.76
CA GLN A 353 3.47 -39.98 0.56
C GLN A 353 4.73 -39.72 -0.26
N CYS A 354 5.87 -40.25 0.20
CA CYS A 354 7.10 -40.26 -0.60
C CYS A 354 6.91 -41.13 -1.84
N LYS A 355 7.27 -40.63 -3.03
CA LYS A 355 7.13 -41.39 -4.28
C LYS A 355 8.10 -42.56 -4.44
N GLU A 356 9.15 -42.61 -3.63
CA GLU A 356 10.17 -43.67 -3.69
C GLU A 356 9.89 -44.80 -2.68
N CYS A 357 9.75 -44.47 -1.39
CA CYS A 357 9.59 -45.48 -0.35
C CYS A 357 8.15 -45.61 0.18
N HIS A 358 7.20 -44.88 -0.40
CA HIS A 358 5.78 -44.89 -0.05
C HIS A 358 5.42 -44.55 1.41
N GLN A 359 6.38 -44.08 2.20
CA GLN A 359 6.15 -43.66 3.58
C GLN A 359 5.34 -42.36 3.61
N ILE A 360 4.42 -42.26 4.57
CA ILE A 360 3.53 -41.12 4.73
C ILE A 360 4.05 -40.19 5.84
N TYR A 361 4.07 -38.90 5.55
CA TYR A 361 4.46 -37.83 6.45
C TYR A 361 3.34 -36.79 6.55
N GLN A 362 3.13 -36.27 7.75
CA GLN A 362 2.14 -35.22 8.00
C GLN A 362 2.79 -33.85 8.03
N VAL A 363 2.12 -32.90 7.38
CA VAL A 363 2.55 -31.51 7.24
C VAL A 363 1.43 -30.60 7.74
N GLY A 364 1.77 -29.64 8.59
CA GLY A 364 0.79 -28.70 9.15
C GLY A 364 1.29 -27.94 10.39
N TYR A 365 0.44 -27.05 10.91
CA TYR A 365 0.79 -26.19 12.06
C TYR A 365 1.25 -27.01 13.29
N LYS A 366 2.42 -26.65 13.85
CA LYS A 366 3.08 -27.34 14.98
C LYS A 366 3.43 -28.82 14.74
N LEU A 367 3.55 -29.26 13.49
CA LEU A 367 4.11 -30.56 13.12
C LEU A 367 5.60 -30.43 12.75
N PRO A 368 6.36 -31.55 12.67
CA PRO A 368 7.79 -31.51 12.31
C PRO A 368 8.08 -30.78 11.00
N TRP A 369 7.16 -30.88 10.04
CA TRP A 369 7.15 -30.06 8.83
C TRP A 369 5.88 -29.24 8.79
N GLN A 370 6.02 -27.92 8.67
CA GLN A 370 4.88 -27.01 8.55
C GLN A 370 4.41 -26.89 7.10
N THR A 371 5.34 -26.98 6.14
CA THR A 371 5.07 -26.88 4.70
C THR A 371 5.62 -28.09 3.94
N ILE A 372 5.14 -28.29 2.71
CA ILE A 372 5.65 -29.38 1.87
C ILE A 372 7.04 -29.05 1.34
N GLU A 373 7.35 -27.78 1.16
CA GLU A 373 8.65 -27.25 0.76
C GLU A 373 9.73 -27.61 1.80
N GLN A 374 9.43 -27.47 3.11
CA GLN A 374 10.32 -27.91 4.18
C GLN A 374 10.59 -29.42 4.12
N LEU A 375 9.54 -30.24 3.96
CA LEU A 375 9.69 -31.70 3.82
C LEU A 375 10.52 -32.08 2.57
N LYS A 376 10.36 -31.35 1.46
CA LYS A 376 11.14 -31.55 0.23
C LYS A 376 12.61 -31.16 0.43
N GLN A 377 12.88 -30.09 1.15
CA GLN A 377 14.23 -29.60 1.45
C GLN A 377 15.00 -30.56 2.36
N ASP A 378 14.36 -31.06 3.42
CA ASP A 378 14.96 -32.04 4.33
C ASP A 378 15.14 -33.43 3.69
N GLY A 379 14.30 -33.71 2.68
CA GLY A 379 14.18 -35.02 2.04
C GLY A 379 13.46 -36.02 2.92
N CYS A 380 12.99 -37.12 2.31
CA CYS A 380 12.30 -38.19 3.03
C CYS A 380 13.20 -38.73 4.15
N PRO A 381 12.75 -38.73 5.42
CA PRO A 381 13.54 -39.27 6.53
C PRO A 381 13.99 -40.73 6.33
N ASN A 382 13.27 -41.51 5.54
CA ASN A 382 13.56 -42.91 5.28
C ASN A 382 14.53 -43.13 4.10
N CYS A 383 14.32 -42.44 2.97
CA CYS A 383 15.09 -42.70 1.73
C CYS A 383 15.77 -41.47 1.11
N ARG A 384 15.71 -40.30 1.76
CA ARG A 384 16.23 -39.00 1.30
C ARG A 384 15.63 -38.46 0.00
N HIS A 385 14.68 -39.15 -0.62
CA HIS A 385 13.99 -38.68 -1.81
C HIS A 385 13.15 -37.42 -1.53
N SER A 386 13.10 -36.48 -2.48
CA SER A 386 12.49 -35.15 -2.30
C SER A 386 11.15 -34.98 -3.02
N ILE A 387 10.60 -36.02 -3.65
CA ILE A 387 9.30 -35.96 -4.34
C ILE A 387 8.24 -36.66 -3.50
N PHE A 388 7.14 -35.95 -3.28
CA PHE A 388 6.02 -36.39 -2.47
C PHE A 388 4.69 -36.13 -3.16
N GLU A 389 3.70 -36.97 -2.90
CA GLU A 389 2.33 -36.89 -3.41
C GLU A 389 1.33 -36.65 -2.26
N LEU A 390 0.38 -35.74 -2.46
CA LEU A 390 -0.65 -35.47 -1.46
C LEU A 390 -1.71 -36.58 -1.47
N ILE A 391 -1.90 -37.26 -0.34
CA ILE A 391 -2.88 -38.34 -0.20
C ILE A 391 -4.13 -37.90 0.56
N GLN A 392 -3.98 -37.05 1.58
CA GLN A 392 -5.12 -36.64 2.41
C GLN A 392 -4.99 -35.20 2.91
N LYS A 393 -6.12 -34.51 2.99
CA LYS A 393 -6.27 -33.20 3.64
C LYS A 393 -7.38 -33.28 4.70
N ARG A 394 -7.05 -33.07 5.98
CA ARG A 394 -8.01 -32.95 7.09
C ARG A 394 -7.92 -31.53 7.67
N GLY A 395 -9.04 -30.87 7.91
CA GLY A 395 -9.05 -29.53 8.51
C GLY A 395 -10.02 -29.45 9.68
N THR A 396 -9.60 -28.80 10.76
CA THR A 396 -10.49 -28.31 11.83
C THR A 396 -10.48 -26.79 11.78
N SER A 397 -11.64 -26.16 11.55
CA SER A 397 -11.79 -24.73 11.82
C SER A 397 -11.99 -24.54 13.32
N ILE A 398 -11.24 -23.63 13.93
CA ILE A 398 -11.66 -23.05 15.20
C ILE A 398 -12.93 -22.27 14.84
N LYS A 399 -14.11 -22.76 15.27
CA LYS A 399 -15.34 -21.97 15.14
C LYS A 399 -15.19 -20.77 16.07
N ASP A 400 -15.19 -19.57 15.50
CA ASP A 400 -15.34 -18.34 16.28
C ASP A 400 -16.60 -18.48 17.14
N LYS A 401 -16.43 -18.42 18.46
CA LYS A 401 -17.57 -18.25 19.36
C LYS A 401 -18.01 -16.80 19.15
N SER A 402 -19.21 -16.67 18.58
CA SER A 402 -20.03 -15.46 18.43
C SER A 402 -19.96 -14.51 19.62
#